data_AF-A0A933YIS6-F1
#
_entry.id   AF-A0A933YIS6-F1
#
_cell.length_a   1.000
_cell.length_b   1.000
_cell.length_c   1.000
_cell.angle_alpha   90.00
_cell.angle_beta   90.00
_cell.angle_gamma   90.00
#
_symmetry.space_group_name_H-M   'P 1'
#
loop_
_entity.id
_entity.type
_entity.pdbx_description
1 polymer ?
#
loop_
_entity_poly.entity_id
_entity_poly.type
_entity_poly.pdbx_seq_one_letter_code
_entity_poly.pdbx_strand_id
1 'polypeptide(L)'
;MDAGERFCRFIANWQITEQLYVNLNYDYGYERSGDALAVWDGVSVMGRYSVTSDIAVAVRFEEFHDRDGWSSGVAQRLGEGTLTVEMRPLAFVLTRLELRHDFSNQSVFDLGQQQFAASQSTLLAGVVIES
;
A
#
# COMPACT_ATOMS: atom_id res chain seq x y z
N MET A 1 -11.74 19.08 -24.20
CA MET A 1 -12.08 17.66 -23.94
C MET A 1 -11.91 17.48 -22.45
N ASP A 2 -12.98 17.18 -21.72
CA ASP A 2 -12.93 16.96 -20.27
C ASP A 2 -12.19 15.65 -20.00
N ALA A 3 -10.92 15.76 -19.63
CA ALA A 3 -10.23 14.70 -18.94
C ALA A 3 -10.71 14.74 -17.48
N GLY A 4 -11.62 13.84 -17.13
CA GLY A 4 -12.13 13.72 -15.78
C GLY A 4 -11.91 12.30 -15.27
N GLU A 5 -11.02 12.14 -14.30
CA GLU A 5 -10.92 10.93 -13.50
C GLU A 5 -12.21 10.75 -12.71
N ARG A 6 -12.76 9.53 -12.75
CA ARG A 6 -13.93 9.15 -11.95
C ARG A 6 -13.65 7.83 -11.31
N PHE A 7 -13.86 7.75 -10.00
CA PHE A 7 -13.73 6.50 -9.26
C PHE A 7 -14.83 6.35 -8.22
N CYS A 8 -15.07 5.11 -7.84
CA CYS A 8 -15.87 4.73 -6.69
C CYS A 8 -14.95 4.06 -5.68
N ARG A 9 -15.14 4.39 -4.41
CA ARG A 9 -14.37 3.85 -3.29
C ARG A 9 -15.29 3.16 -2.28
N PHE A 10 -14.90 1.97 -1.86
CA PHE A 10 -15.42 1.28 -0.69
C PHE A 10 -14.34 1.26 0.39
N ILE A 11 -14.69 1.71 1.60
CA ILE A 11 -13.83 1.63 2.78
C ILE A 11 -14.64 0.98 3.89
N ALA A 12 -14.00 0.08 4.61
CA ALA A 12 -14.56 -0.41 5.85
C ALA A 12 -13.47 -0.62 6.91
N ASN A 13 -13.84 -0.27 8.15
CA ASN A 13 -12.96 -0.27 9.31
C ASN A 13 -13.67 -1.02 10.43
N TRP A 14 -12.96 -1.94 11.08
CA TRP A 14 -13.53 -2.75 12.15
C TRP A 14 -12.55 -2.90 13.30
N GLN A 15 -13.01 -2.53 14.49
CA GLN A 15 -12.38 -2.94 15.74
C GLN A 15 -12.97 -4.31 16.12
N ILE A 16 -12.25 -5.38 15.81
CA ILE A 16 -12.72 -6.77 16.00
C ILE A 16 -12.67 -7.14 17.49
N THR A 17 -11.59 -6.76 18.17
CA THR A 17 -11.41 -6.88 19.62
C THR A 17 -10.73 -5.62 20.15
N GLU A 18 -10.50 -5.46 21.45
CA GLU A 18 -9.67 -4.33 21.96
C GLU A 18 -8.24 -4.31 21.40
N GLN A 19 -7.73 -5.45 20.92
CA GLN A 19 -6.36 -5.60 20.43
C GLN A 19 -6.29 -5.63 18.90
N LEU A 20 -7.34 -6.07 18.20
CA LEU A 20 -7.33 -6.31 16.76
C LEU A 20 -8.18 -5.29 16.00
N TYR A 21 -7.52 -4.55 15.12
CA TYR A 21 -8.14 -3.66 14.14
C TYR A 21 -7.91 -4.20 12.73
N VAL A 22 -8.93 -4.09 11.88
CA VAL A 22 -8.86 -4.45 10.45
C VAL A 22 -9.45 -3.32 9.60
N ASN A 23 -8.79 -3.02 8.49
CA ASN A 23 -9.27 -2.13 7.44
C ASN A 23 -9.27 -2.86 6.09
N LEU A 24 -10.29 -2.58 5.28
CA LEU A 24 -10.37 -2.99 3.89
C LEU A 24 -10.76 -1.79 3.03
N ASN A 25 -10.07 -1.62 1.91
CA ASN A 25 -10.41 -0.65 0.88
C ASN A 25 -10.49 -1.33 -0.48
N TYR A 26 -11.42 -0.88 -1.30
CA TYR A 26 -11.50 -1.23 -2.71
C TYR A 26 -11.85 0.01 -3.52
N ASP A 27 -11.07 0.26 -4.57
CA ASP A 27 -11.25 1.36 -5.50
C ASP A 27 -11.45 0.81 -6.91
N TYR A 28 -12.37 1.43 -7.65
CA TYR A 28 -12.56 1.18 -9.08
C TYR A 28 -12.67 2.52 -9.79
N GLY A 29 -11.79 2.75 -10.76
CA GLY A 29 -11.69 4.02 -11.46
C GLY A 29 -11.61 3.86 -12.97
N TYR A 30 -11.93 4.95 -13.66
CA TYR A 30 -11.69 5.08 -15.08
C TYR A 30 -11.41 6.52 -15.47
N GLU A 31 -10.63 6.68 -16.53
CA GLU A 31 -10.24 7.94 -17.13
C GLU A 31 -10.63 7.98 -18.59
N ARG A 32 -11.09 9.16 -19.04
CA ARG A 32 -11.39 9.40 -20.45
C ARG A 32 -10.50 10.49 -21.02
N SER A 33 -9.94 10.23 -22.19
CA SER A 33 -9.19 11.21 -22.98
C SER A 33 -9.56 11.05 -24.46
N GLY A 34 -10.41 11.95 -24.96
CA GLY A 34 -11.03 11.78 -26.28
C GLY A 34 -11.88 10.50 -26.32
N ASP A 35 -11.58 9.61 -27.27
CA ASP A 35 -12.23 8.30 -27.41
C ASP A 35 -11.56 7.19 -26.57
N ALA A 36 -10.41 7.46 -25.94
CA ALA A 36 -9.72 6.50 -25.10
C ALA A 36 -10.37 6.42 -23.71
N LEU A 37 -10.50 5.19 -23.19
CA LEU A 37 -10.95 4.86 -21.84
C LEU A 37 -9.86 4.03 -21.18
N ALA A 38 -9.30 4.52 -20.08
CA ALA A 38 -8.44 3.72 -19.20
C ALA A 38 -9.25 3.25 -18.00
N VAL A 39 -9.00 2.02 -17.54
CA VAL A 39 -9.68 1.44 -16.38
C VAL A 39 -8.66 0.88 -15.41
N TRP A 40 -8.91 1.09 -14.12
CA TRP A 40 -8.10 0.49 -13.07
C TRP A 40 -8.95 0.09 -11.88
N ASP A 41 -8.39 -0.82 -11.08
CA ASP A 41 -8.94 -1.20 -9.80
C ASP A 41 -7.85 -1.43 -8.77
N GLY A 42 -8.16 -1.20 -7.50
CA GLY A 42 -7.21 -1.35 -6.40
C GLY A 42 -7.88 -1.97 -5.19
N VAL A 43 -7.16 -2.82 -4.47
CA VAL A 43 -7.61 -3.40 -3.21
C VAL A 43 -6.51 -3.24 -2.16
N SER A 44 -6.91 -2.94 -0.93
CA SER A 44 -6.01 -2.86 0.22
C SER A 44 -6.66 -3.55 1.42
N VAL A 45 -5.88 -4.35 2.14
CA VAL A 45 -6.27 -4.93 3.42
C VAL A 45 -5.16 -4.69 4.42
N MET A 46 -5.55 -4.26 5.61
CA MET A 46 -4.63 -4.03 6.72
C MET A 46 -5.18 -4.68 7.98
N GLY A 47 -4.30 -5.34 8.74
CA GLY A 47 -4.57 -5.78 10.10
C GLY A 47 -3.53 -5.21 11.06
N ARG A 48 -3.97 -4.72 12.22
CA ARG A 48 -3.09 -4.29 13.31
C ARG A 48 -3.50 -4.97 14.61
N TYR A 49 -2.53 -5.59 15.27
CA TYR A 49 -2.69 -6.27 16.53
C TYR A 49 -1.82 -5.64 17.62
N SER A 50 -2.45 -5.13 18.68
CA SER A 50 -1.76 -4.66 19.88
C SER A 50 -1.36 -5.87 20.74
N VAL A 51 -0.06 -6.15 20.81
CA VAL A 51 0.51 -7.25 21.61
C VAL A 51 0.53 -6.86 23.09
N THR A 52 0.90 -5.61 23.37
CA THR A 52 0.84 -4.97 24.70
C THR A 52 0.38 -3.52 24.53
N SER A 53 0.36 -2.73 25.62
CA SER A 53 0.16 -1.27 25.54
C SER A 53 1.20 -0.55 24.70
N ASP A 54 2.41 -1.09 24.63
CA ASP A 54 3.59 -0.42 24.06
C ASP A 54 4.12 -1.12 22.81
N ILE A 55 3.54 -2.25 22.39
CA ILE A 55 3.98 -3.02 21.23
C ILE A 55 2.79 -3.41 20.37
N ALA A 56 2.90 -3.17 19.07
CA ALA A 56 1.95 -3.66 18.08
C ALA A 56 2.64 -4.22 16.84
N VAL A 57 1.93 -5.12 16.17
CA VAL A 57 2.33 -5.68 14.88
C VAL A 57 1.23 -5.34 13.87
N ALA A 58 1.61 -4.90 12.68
CA ALA A 58 0.70 -4.66 11.58
C ALA A 58 1.17 -5.38 10.33
N VAL A 59 0.21 -5.81 9.53
CA VAL A 59 0.43 -6.28 8.15
C VAL A 59 -0.49 -5.50 7.23
N ARG A 60 0.01 -5.20 6.04
CA ARG A 60 -0.80 -4.61 4.96
C ARG A 60 -0.47 -5.29 3.66
N PHE A 61 -1.49 -5.47 2.83
CA PHE A 61 -1.35 -5.92 1.45
C PHE A 61 -2.18 -5.02 0.54
N GLU A 62 -1.59 -4.58 -0.56
CA GLU A 62 -2.24 -3.78 -1.59
C GLU A 62 -1.96 -4.36 -2.97
N GLU A 63 -2.96 -4.37 -3.85
CA GLU A 63 -2.78 -4.66 -5.28
C GLU A 63 -3.51 -3.58 -6.09
N PHE A 64 -2.84 -3.06 -7.11
CA PHE A 64 -3.33 -2.08 -8.06
C PHE A 64 -3.19 -2.62 -9.48
N HIS A 65 -4.32 -2.72 -10.16
CA HIS A 65 -4.41 -3.23 -11.52
C HIS A 65 -4.67 -2.08 -12.48
N ASP A 66 -3.60 -1.64 -13.14
CA ASP A 66 -3.62 -0.60 -14.16
C ASP A 66 -3.72 -1.25 -15.54
N ARG A 67 -4.93 -1.40 -16.06
CA ARG A 67 -5.20 -2.25 -17.24
C ARG A 67 -4.64 -1.66 -18.52
N ASP A 68 -4.55 -0.34 -18.58
CA ASP A 68 -4.18 0.41 -19.76
C ASP A 68 -2.86 1.17 -19.56
N GLY A 69 -2.26 1.09 -18.36
CA GLY A 69 -1.01 1.77 -18.03
C GLY A 69 -1.16 3.27 -17.85
N TRP A 70 -2.36 3.74 -17.55
CA TRP A 70 -2.65 5.16 -17.46
C TRP A 70 -1.94 5.82 -16.27
N SER A 71 -1.97 5.16 -15.10
CA SER A 71 -1.43 5.71 -13.85
C SER A 71 0.05 5.35 -13.65
N SER A 72 0.46 4.17 -14.13
CA SER A 72 1.80 3.61 -13.92
C SER A 72 2.72 3.68 -15.15
N GLY A 73 2.19 4.09 -16.30
CA GLY A 73 2.93 4.21 -17.57
C GLY A 73 3.05 2.91 -18.39
N VAL A 74 2.69 1.76 -17.83
CA VAL A 74 2.62 0.46 -18.52
C VAL A 74 1.44 -0.36 -18.00
N ALA A 75 0.81 -1.20 -18.82
CA ALA A 75 -0.29 -2.05 -18.37
C ALA A 75 0.21 -3.17 -17.46
N GLN A 76 -0.21 -3.19 -16.19
CA GLN A 76 0.32 -4.11 -15.18
C GLN A 76 -0.58 -4.27 -13.94
N ARG A 77 -0.26 -5.29 -13.14
CA ARG A 77 -0.67 -5.43 -11.74
C ARG A 77 0.54 -5.16 -10.87
N LEU A 78 0.51 -4.09 -10.09
CA LEU A 78 1.49 -3.82 -9.05
C LEU A 78 0.90 -4.19 -7.70
N GLY A 79 1.71 -4.70 -6.79
CA GLY A 79 1.29 -4.93 -5.43
C GLY A 79 2.41 -4.69 -4.43
N GLU A 80 2.00 -4.61 -3.18
CA GLU A 80 2.85 -4.32 -2.04
C GLU A 80 2.38 -5.15 -0.84
N GLY A 81 3.32 -5.77 -0.13
CA GLY A 81 3.10 -6.35 1.18
C GLY A 81 4.00 -5.69 2.23
N THR A 82 3.49 -5.46 3.43
CA THR A 82 4.28 -4.97 4.57
C THR A 82 4.09 -5.81 5.82
N LEU A 83 5.16 -5.89 6.61
CA LEU A 83 5.15 -6.33 8.00
C LEU A 83 5.81 -5.24 8.85
N THR A 84 5.05 -4.70 9.78
CA THR A 84 5.45 -3.55 10.58
C THR A 84 5.38 -3.90 12.07
N VAL A 85 6.44 -3.58 12.80
CA VAL A 85 6.49 -3.63 14.27
C VAL A 85 6.56 -2.20 14.78
N GLU A 86 5.64 -1.85 15.67
CA GLU A 86 5.59 -0.56 16.36
C GLU A 86 5.93 -0.76 17.83
N MET A 87 6.80 0.07 18.39
CA MET A 87 7.17 0.00 19.80
C MET A 87 7.19 1.40 20.43
N ARG A 88 6.76 1.50 21.69
CA ARG A 88 6.85 2.70 22.52
C ARG A 88 7.79 2.44 23.70
N PRO A 89 9.13 2.44 23.50
CA PRO A 89 10.08 2.11 24.57
C PRO A 89 10.05 3.13 25.73
N LEU A 90 9.67 4.38 25.44
CA LEU A 90 9.45 5.44 26.41
C LEU A 90 8.17 6.17 26.02
N ALA A 91 7.47 6.79 26.97
CA ALA A 91 6.20 7.47 26.71
C ALA A 91 6.26 8.49 25.56
N PHE A 92 7.42 9.14 25.38
CA PHE A 92 7.69 10.17 24.37
C PHE A 92 8.45 9.68 23.13
N VAL A 93 8.67 8.36 23.00
CA VAL A 93 9.39 7.77 21.86
C VAL A 93 8.53 6.71 21.19
N LEU A 94 8.24 6.89 19.91
CA LEU A 94 7.64 5.87 19.05
C LEU A 94 8.68 5.37 18.05
N THR A 95 8.92 4.07 17.99
CA THR A 95 9.78 3.44 17.00
C THR A 95 8.96 2.53 16.09
N ARG A 96 9.40 2.43 14.83
CA ARG A 96 8.79 1.58 13.82
C ARG A 96 9.87 0.85 13.03
N LEU A 97 9.68 -0.45 12.84
CA LEU A 97 10.44 -1.26 11.89
C LEU A 97 9.46 -1.82 10.85
N GLU A 98 9.72 -1.62 9.57
CA GLU A 98 8.86 -2.06 8.48
C GLU A 98 9.67 -2.80 7.42
N LEU A 99 9.27 -4.03 7.14
CA LEU A 99 9.69 -4.77 5.96
C LEU A 99 8.61 -4.63 4.89
N ARG A 100 8.98 -4.14 3.71
CA ARG A 100 8.11 -3.96 2.55
C ARG A 100 8.62 -4.79 1.39
N HIS A 101 7.70 -5.44 0.68
CA HIS A 101 7.97 -6.13 -0.56
C HIS A 101 7.03 -5.62 -1.65
N ASP A 102 7.58 -5.00 -2.68
CA ASP A 102 6.87 -4.54 -3.86
C ASP A 102 7.03 -5.56 -4.99
N PHE A 103 5.97 -5.81 -5.74
CA PHE A 103 5.99 -6.75 -6.86
C PHE A 103 5.09 -6.27 -8.01
N SER A 104 5.37 -6.75 -9.22
CA SER A 104 4.60 -6.46 -10.42
C SER A 104 4.60 -7.67 -11.36
N ASN A 105 3.59 -7.79 -12.21
CA ASN A 105 3.62 -8.73 -13.32
C ASN A 105 4.47 -8.23 -14.52
N GLN A 106 5.06 -7.04 -14.41
CA GLN A 106 6.03 -6.48 -15.34
C GLN A 106 7.36 -6.17 -14.64
N SER A 107 8.46 -6.17 -15.38
CA SER A 107 9.76 -5.75 -14.85
C SER A 107 9.86 -4.22 -14.84
N VAL A 108 9.37 -3.60 -13.76
CA VAL A 108 9.29 -2.12 -13.62
C VAL A 108 10.16 -1.55 -12.50
N PHE A 109 10.69 -2.39 -11.61
CA PHE A 109 11.55 -1.93 -10.52
C PHE A 109 13.00 -1.81 -10.98
N ASP A 110 13.57 -0.62 -10.91
CA ASP A 110 14.94 -0.33 -11.32
C ASP A 110 15.94 -0.82 -10.25
N LEU A 111 16.80 -1.77 -10.62
CA LEU A 111 17.89 -2.28 -9.79
C LEU A 111 19.23 -1.54 -10.05
N GLY A 112 19.21 -0.52 -10.90
CA GLY A 112 20.38 0.17 -11.43
C GLY A 112 20.94 -0.49 -12.69
N GLN A 113 21.82 0.23 -13.39
CA GLN A 113 22.51 -0.26 -14.61
C GLN A 113 21.55 -0.76 -15.72
N GLN A 114 20.38 -0.13 -15.86
CA GLN A 114 19.31 -0.54 -16.79
C GLN A 114 18.78 -1.96 -16.57
N GLN A 115 18.95 -2.50 -15.37
CA GLN A 115 18.40 -3.79 -14.99
C GLN A 115 17.08 -3.57 -14.26
N PHE A 116 16.01 -4.18 -14.78
CA PHE A 116 14.69 -4.12 -14.19
C PHE A 116 14.27 -5.48 -13.63
N ALA A 117 13.56 -5.46 -12.51
CA ALA A 117 13.00 -6.64 -11.88
C ALA A 117 11.49 -6.53 -11.70
N ALA A 118 10.87 -7.69 -11.53
CA ALA A 118 9.45 -7.81 -11.22
C ALA A 118 9.16 -7.61 -9.72
N SER A 119 10.18 -7.44 -8.88
CA SER A 119 10.00 -7.14 -7.45
C SER A 119 11.22 -6.47 -6.83
N GLN A 120 10.99 -5.81 -5.70
CA GLN A 120 12.02 -5.22 -4.83
C GLN A 120 11.59 -5.34 -3.36
N SER A 121 12.55 -5.32 -2.45
CA SER A 121 12.27 -5.32 -1.01
C SER A 121 12.97 -4.16 -0.33
N THR A 122 12.28 -3.51 0.61
CA THR A 122 12.79 -2.38 1.38
C THR A 122 12.66 -2.68 2.87
N LEU A 123 13.67 -2.33 3.64
CA LEU A 123 13.62 -2.32 5.11
C LEU A 123 13.71 -0.87 5.58
N LEU A 124 12.76 -0.45 6.41
CA LEU A 124 12.70 0.88 6.98
C LEU A 124 12.71 0.80 8.50
N ALA A 125 13.50 1.64 9.14
CA ALA A 125 13.46 1.90 10.57
C ALA A 125 13.22 3.39 10.80
N GLY A 126 12.28 3.72 11.68
CA GLY A 126 11.89 5.10 12.01
C GLY A 126 11.76 5.31 13.51
N VAL A 127 12.05 6.53 13.95
CA VAL A 127 11.87 6.99 15.33
C VAL A 127 11.20 8.35 15.30
N VAL A 128 10.16 8.53 16.10
CA VAL A 128 9.49 9.79 16.36
C VAL A 128 9.65 10.12 17.84
N ILE A 129 10.11 11.33 18.14
CA ILE A 129 10.24 11.85 19.49
C ILE A 129 9.18 12.94 19.66
N GLU A 130 8.29 12.75 20.62
CA GLU A 130 7.23 13.70 20.96
C GLU A 130 7.72 14.59 22.12
N SER A 131 7.57 15.92 22.00
CA SER A 131 8.02 16.92 22.98
C SER A 131 6.86 17.52 23.78
#